data_AF-A0A7H0I1S2-F1
#
_entry.id   AF-A0A7H0I1S2-F1
#
_cell.length_a   1.000
_cell.length_b   1.000
_cell.length_c   1.000
_cell.angle_alpha   90.00
_cell.angle_beta   90.00
_cell.angle_gamma   90.00
#
_symmetry.space_group_name_H-M   'P 1'
#
loop_
_entity.id
_entity.type
_entity.pdbx_description
1 polymer ?
#
loop_
_entity_poly.entity_id
_entity_poly.type
_entity_poly.pdbx_seq_one_letter_code
_entity_poly.pdbx_strand_id
1 'polypeptide(L)'
;MTLHTPDTAGDPAVNSFQVDLRGLVDLLSHHLYSSPRVYVRELLQNAVDAVTARRAHDAAAPATIRLSATGDAVVVEDSGIGLTADEVHTLLATIGRSSKRDSLESARAEFLGQFGIGLLACFVVARQIRVVTRSARRPDEPPVEWLANDDGSYTVRTLPDEARPEPGTTVRLEPRPGAEEWTAPGRVAQLATDYGSLLPYDVTFSSPGVTGRPLTERPAVWDRAHPTPSARRVALAGHCARQFGFTPLDSIDLDLPVAGVRGVAYVLPEATSPASRAAHRVYLKGMLLTDRADNLLPDWAFFVRVVLDTDTLRPTASRENLYDDETLAAVREALGARIRDWLAELAAGDPDRLAAFLGVHHLGVKSMARHDPDLLALMLPWLPFETSDGRTTLADFVRAHPHVHFTRTVEEFRQVSPIAAAHGLGVVNGGYTYDADLIALLPQIRDGVTVGELDAGAVTAHLDPVDPAQELALAHFLATARARLDALGCDVALRAFQPVTVPALFLDDREARHERDRATAEESADSLWTDILGALRGTAPRARLVLNHNNPLVRRIAAVADPGLAGTAVESLYGQALLMSQRPLRPSDASLLNRAFLGLLEWATHATAPARAATEEDDK
;
A
#
# COMPACT_ATOMS: atom_id res chain seq x y z
N MET A 1 16.49 89.57 -3.94
CA MET A 1 15.93 88.37 -4.60
C MET A 1 16.54 87.18 -3.89
N THR A 2 15.72 86.46 -3.15
CA THR A 2 16.09 85.46 -2.14
C THR A 2 16.76 84.26 -2.79
N LEU A 3 17.97 83.91 -2.35
CA LEU A 3 18.67 82.68 -2.74
C LEU A 3 17.96 81.50 -2.07
N HIS A 4 17.36 80.63 -2.89
CA HIS A 4 16.76 79.37 -2.49
C HIS A 4 17.89 78.35 -2.29
N THR A 5 18.11 77.94 -1.05
CA THR A 5 18.97 76.79 -0.72
C THR A 5 18.17 75.52 -1.03
N PRO A 6 18.68 74.56 -1.83
CA PRO A 6 17.99 73.28 -1.99
C PRO A 6 18.09 72.47 -0.70
N ASP A 7 16.95 71.88 -0.33
CA ASP A 7 16.77 70.95 0.78
C ASP A 7 17.87 69.90 0.83
N THR A 8 18.41 69.70 2.04
CA THR A 8 19.25 68.55 2.36
C THR A 8 18.34 67.32 2.42
N ALA A 9 18.46 66.42 1.45
CA ALA A 9 17.86 65.10 1.54
C ALA A 9 18.44 64.40 2.78
N GLY A 10 17.60 64.17 3.80
CA GLY A 10 17.99 63.49 5.02
C GLY A 10 18.47 62.06 4.72
N ASP A 11 19.51 61.62 5.43
CA ASP A 11 20.06 60.27 5.30
C ASP A 11 18.95 59.20 5.41
N PRO A 12 19.00 58.13 4.59
CA PRO A 12 18.00 57.07 4.65
C PRO A 12 18.03 56.40 6.03
N ALA A 13 16.90 56.48 6.74
CA ALA A 13 16.72 55.78 8.01
C ALA A 13 16.72 54.27 7.76
N VAL A 14 17.70 53.58 8.34
CA VAL A 14 17.75 52.12 8.35
C VAL A 14 16.68 51.60 9.30
N ASN A 15 15.56 51.15 8.74
CA ASN A 15 14.50 50.50 9.49
C ASN A 15 14.73 48.98 9.51
N SER A 16 14.55 48.35 10.67
CA SER A 16 14.53 46.90 10.79
C SER A 16 13.12 46.38 10.49
N PHE A 17 13.04 45.19 9.88
CA PHE A 17 11.77 44.49 9.72
C PHE A 17 11.20 44.15 11.10
N GLN A 18 9.99 44.62 11.38
CA GLN A 18 9.24 44.22 12.58
C GLN A 18 8.39 43.00 12.25
N VAL A 19 8.43 41.99 13.13
CA VAL A 19 7.66 40.75 12.99
C VAL A 19 6.47 40.81 13.94
N ASP A 20 5.25 40.68 13.40
CA ASP A 20 4.03 40.57 14.21
C ASP A 20 3.90 39.15 14.78
N LEU A 21 3.92 39.06 16.11
CA LEU A 21 3.86 37.79 16.83
C LEU A 21 2.47 37.14 16.72
N ARG A 22 1.40 37.93 16.58
CA ARG A 22 0.04 37.38 16.37
C ARG A 22 -0.06 36.71 15.01
N GLY A 23 0.38 37.41 13.95
CA GLY A 23 0.50 36.83 12.61
C GLY A 23 1.42 35.61 12.55
N LEU A 24 2.48 35.57 13.38
CA LEU A 24 3.38 34.42 13.48
C LEU A 24 2.73 33.24 14.22
N VAL A 25 2.00 33.46 15.32
CA VAL A 25 1.25 32.41 16.01
C VAL A 25 0.14 31.86 15.13
N ASP A 26 -0.56 32.72 14.38
CA ASP A 26 -1.55 32.30 13.39
C ASP A 26 -0.89 31.49 12.26
N LEU A 27 0.26 31.93 11.74
CA LEU A 27 1.00 31.19 10.71
C LEU A 27 1.56 29.86 11.25
N LEU A 28 2.05 29.82 12.49
CA LEU A 28 2.49 28.59 13.15
C LEU A 28 1.33 27.60 13.31
N SER A 29 0.16 28.10 13.70
CA SER A 29 -1.06 27.31 13.91
C SER A 29 -1.69 26.79 12.63
N HIS A 30 -1.55 27.52 11.51
CA HIS A 30 -2.20 27.15 10.23
C HIS A 30 -1.23 26.55 9.19
N HIS A 31 0.09 26.76 9.29
CA HIS A 31 1.04 26.38 8.24
C HIS A 31 2.26 25.58 8.71
N LEU A 32 2.63 25.58 10.00
CA LEU A 32 3.81 24.85 10.50
C LEU A 32 3.47 23.66 11.41
N TYR A 33 2.40 23.76 12.20
CA TYR A 33 1.90 22.66 13.01
C TYR A 33 0.47 22.34 12.59
N SER A 34 0.23 21.14 12.04
CA SER A 34 -1.10 20.79 11.54
C SER A 34 -2.09 20.42 12.66
N SER A 35 -1.61 20.31 13.91
CA SER A 35 -2.42 19.84 15.04
C SER A 35 -1.97 20.43 16.40
N PRO A 36 -2.92 20.83 17.27
CA PRO A 36 -2.62 21.30 18.62
C PRO A 36 -1.84 20.31 19.49
N ARG A 37 -1.82 19.02 19.15
CA ARG A 37 -1.12 17.95 19.89
C ARG A 37 0.38 18.19 20.11
N VAL A 38 0.99 19.06 19.33
CA VAL A 38 2.45 19.24 19.28
C VAL A 38 3.02 19.92 20.53
N TYR A 39 2.22 20.67 21.30
CA TYR A 39 2.73 21.39 22.47
C TYR A 39 3.41 20.47 23.49
N VAL A 40 2.88 19.26 23.75
CA VAL A 40 3.49 18.29 24.67
C VAL A 40 4.84 17.81 24.13
N ARG A 41 4.93 17.58 22.82
CA ARG A 41 6.19 17.19 22.16
C ARG A 41 7.26 18.24 22.35
N GLU A 42 6.94 19.51 22.11
CA GLU A 42 7.90 20.61 22.25
C GLU A 42 8.32 20.83 23.71
N LEU A 43 7.40 20.71 24.67
CA LEU A 43 7.73 20.73 26.10
C LEU A 43 8.70 19.61 26.49
N LEU A 44 8.42 18.37 26.07
CA LEU A 44 9.28 17.22 26.36
C LEU A 44 10.64 17.35 25.65
N GLN A 45 10.67 17.79 24.40
CA GLN A 45 11.92 17.99 23.65
C GLN A 45 12.81 19.03 24.35
N ASN A 46 12.24 20.15 24.77
CA ASN A 46 12.99 21.20 25.47
C ASN A 46 13.56 20.68 26.80
N ALA A 47 12.79 19.89 27.54
CA ALA A 47 13.24 19.26 28.78
C ALA A 47 14.38 18.25 28.53
N VAL A 48 14.26 17.41 27.50
CA VAL A 48 15.29 16.43 27.09
C VAL A 48 16.58 17.14 26.67
N ASP A 49 16.48 18.19 25.86
CA ASP A 49 17.62 18.99 25.43
C ASP A 49 18.32 19.66 26.63
N ALA A 50 17.55 20.23 27.56
CA ALA A 50 18.08 20.86 28.77
C ALA A 50 18.80 19.86 29.69
N VAL A 51 18.23 18.67 29.90
CA VAL A 51 18.85 17.60 30.67
C VAL A 51 20.12 17.09 29.99
N THR A 52 20.09 16.92 28.68
CA THR A 52 21.27 16.51 27.88
C THR A 52 22.39 17.52 28.01
N ALA A 53 22.08 18.81 27.89
CA ALA A 53 23.04 19.89 28.06
C ALA A 53 23.65 19.92 29.48
N ARG A 54 22.85 19.64 30.51
CA ARG A 54 23.36 19.54 31.90
C ARG A 54 24.28 18.34 32.07
N ARG A 55 23.90 17.16 31.55
CA ARG A 55 24.73 15.94 31.62
C ARG A 55 26.04 16.06 30.86
N ALA A 56 26.06 16.83 29.77
CA ALA A 56 27.29 17.15 29.04
C ALA A 56 28.21 18.09 29.84
N HIS A 57 27.65 18.96 30.68
CA HIS A 57 28.40 19.85 31.57
C HIS A 57 28.86 19.13 32.86
N ASP A 58 27.98 18.33 33.46
CA ASP A 58 28.19 17.53 34.66
C ASP A 58 27.54 16.15 34.48
N ALA A 59 28.37 15.13 34.26
CA ALA A 59 27.92 13.77 34.03
C ALA A 59 27.16 13.16 35.22
N ALA A 60 27.33 13.67 36.44
CA ALA A 60 26.64 13.18 37.65
C ALA A 60 25.31 13.89 37.94
N ALA A 61 25.00 14.98 37.23
CA ALA A 61 23.82 15.80 37.45
C ALA A 61 22.49 15.00 37.35
N PRO A 62 21.43 15.33 38.10
CA PRO A 62 20.14 14.67 37.96
C PRO A 62 19.56 14.78 36.53
N ALA A 63 18.85 13.75 36.07
CA ALA A 63 18.22 13.70 34.74
C ALA A 63 16.73 13.32 34.85
N THR A 64 15.96 14.16 35.53
CA THR A 64 14.54 13.93 35.79
C THR A 64 13.67 14.92 35.02
N ILE A 65 12.61 14.41 34.40
CA ILE A 65 11.57 15.21 33.75
C ILE A 65 10.23 14.83 34.37
N ARG A 66 9.48 15.81 34.87
CA ARG A 66 8.16 15.64 35.47
C ARG A 66 7.14 16.44 34.70
N LEU A 67 6.17 15.76 34.12
CA LEU A 67 5.00 16.37 33.49
C LEU A 67 3.79 16.23 34.42
N SER A 68 2.99 17.28 34.55
CA SER A 68 1.73 17.19 35.27
C SER A 68 0.63 17.98 34.58
N ALA A 69 -0.61 17.51 34.73
CA ALA A 69 -1.79 18.18 34.22
C ALA A 69 -2.92 18.10 35.24
N THR A 70 -3.53 19.25 35.55
CA THR A 70 -4.67 19.36 36.49
C THR A 70 -5.98 19.73 35.80
N GLY A 71 -5.96 20.00 34.50
CA GLY A 71 -7.06 20.63 33.76
C GLY A 71 -6.88 22.14 33.67
N ASP A 72 -6.58 22.79 34.80
CA ASP A 72 -6.33 24.24 34.88
C ASP A 72 -4.91 24.66 34.50
N ALA A 73 -3.98 23.70 34.47
CA ALA A 73 -2.60 23.93 34.06
C ALA A 73 -1.96 22.65 33.54
N VAL A 74 -1.02 22.83 32.62
CA VAL A 74 -0.02 21.81 32.26
C VAL A 74 1.35 22.32 32.68
N VAL A 75 2.10 21.51 33.43
CA VAL A 75 3.40 21.88 33.97
C VAL A 75 4.43 20.83 33.59
N VAL A 76 5.53 21.24 32.96
CA VAL A 76 6.74 20.42 32.82
C VAL A 76 7.86 21.00 33.68
N GLU A 77 8.52 20.15 34.43
CA GLU A 77 9.68 20.47 35.25
C GLU A 77 10.84 19.57 34.83
N ASP A 78 11.99 20.16 34.54
CA ASP A 78 13.22 19.45 34.24
C ASP A 78 14.33 19.84 35.21
N SER A 79 15.23 18.89 35.46
CA SER A 79 16.49 19.12 36.15
C SER A 79 17.61 19.51 35.18
N GLY A 80 17.30 20.18 34.07
CA GLY A 80 18.24 20.51 33.02
C GLY A 80 19.18 21.67 33.34
N ILE A 81 19.87 22.17 32.32
CA ILE A 81 20.92 23.19 32.47
C ILE A 81 20.38 24.54 32.95
N GLY A 82 19.09 24.81 32.75
CA GLY A 82 18.45 26.09 33.05
C GLY A 82 18.99 27.26 32.22
N LEU A 83 18.44 28.45 32.44
CA LEU A 83 18.81 29.67 31.72
C LEU A 83 19.18 30.79 32.70
N THR A 84 20.04 31.69 32.26
CA THR A 84 20.34 32.96 32.94
C THR A 84 19.39 34.07 32.45
N ALA A 85 19.35 35.22 33.12
CA ALA A 85 18.51 36.36 32.70
C ALA A 85 18.80 36.80 31.25
N ASP A 86 20.07 36.90 30.87
CA ASP A 86 20.47 37.27 29.50
C ASP A 86 20.05 36.24 28.45
N GLU A 87 20.14 34.95 28.79
CA GLU A 87 19.75 33.84 27.94
C GLU A 87 18.23 33.81 27.75
N VAL A 88 17.43 34.15 28.77
CA VAL A 88 15.97 34.29 28.65
C VAL A 88 15.61 35.33 27.58
N HIS A 89 16.22 36.52 27.60
CA HIS A 89 15.98 37.54 26.59
C HIS A 89 16.41 37.11 25.18
N THR A 90 17.51 36.37 25.08
CA THR A 90 18.07 35.97 23.79
C THR A 90 17.36 34.77 23.17
N LEU A 91 16.94 33.80 23.99
CA LEU A 91 16.42 32.50 23.54
C LEU A 91 14.91 32.39 23.61
N LEU A 92 14.23 33.07 24.54
CA LEU A 92 12.78 33.02 24.67
C LEU A 92 12.09 34.24 24.06
N ALA A 93 12.73 35.41 24.06
CA ALA A 93 12.13 36.64 23.57
C ALA A 93 12.54 37.03 22.13
N THR A 94 13.48 36.33 21.50
CA THR A 94 13.91 36.59 20.12
C THR A 94 13.58 35.40 19.22
N ILE A 95 12.58 35.57 18.35
CA ILE A 95 12.18 34.55 17.36
C ILE A 95 13.36 34.24 16.44
N GLY A 96 13.66 32.95 16.26
CA GLY A 96 14.70 32.55 15.32
C GLY A 96 16.12 32.77 15.83
N ARG A 97 16.39 32.78 17.15
CA ARG A 97 17.72 32.52 17.74
C ARG A 97 17.66 31.26 18.61
N SER A 98 18.57 30.32 18.36
CA SER A 98 18.76 29.09 19.13
C SER A 98 20.24 28.96 19.46
N SER A 99 20.57 28.48 20.66
CA SER A 99 21.94 28.35 21.18
C SER A 99 22.82 27.36 20.41
N LYS A 100 22.28 26.60 19.45
CA LYS A 100 22.98 25.57 18.67
C LYS A 100 23.58 26.05 17.34
N ARG A 101 23.70 27.36 17.10
CA ARG A 101 24.02 27.91 15.75
C ARG A 101 25.50 27.99 15.37
N ASP A 102 26.42 27.76 16.31
CA ASP A 102 27.84 28.14 16.13
C ASP A 102 28.76 27.06 15.51
N SER A 103 28.23 25.98 14.93
CA SER A 103 29.06 25.06 14.11
C SER A 103 28.34 24.52 12.87
N LEU A 104 29.02 24.61 11.71
CA LEU A 104 28.49 24.19 10.41
C LEU A 104 28.15 22.69 10.33
N GLU A 105 28.82 21.84 11.11
CA GLU A 105 28.54 20.39 11.16
C GLU A 105 27.29 20.06 11.99
N SER A 106 27.04 20.78 13.08
CA SER A 106 25.82 20.63 13.90
C SER A 106 24.56 21.17 13.19
N ALA A 107 24.74 22.04 12.20
CA ALA A 107 23.65 22.56 11.37
C ALA A 107 22.99 21.48 10.50
N ARG A 108 23.72 20.40 10.14
CA ARG A 108 23.20 19.31 9.29
C ARG A 108 22.60 18.14 10.07
N ALA A 109 22.91 17.98 11.36
CA ALA A 109 22.51 16.80 12.14
C ALA A 109 21.37 17.05 13.15
N GLU A 110 21.06 18.31 13.48
CA GLU A 110 20.02 18.64 14.47
C GLU A 110 19.14 19.82 14.02
N PHE A 111 18.19 19.56 13.12
CA PHE A 111 17.08 20.49 12.82
C PHE A 111 15.99 20.50 13.92
N LEU A 112 16.14 19.67 14.96
CA LEU A 112 15.18 19.51 16.06
C LEU A 112 15.06 20.70 17.03
N GLY A 113 15.85 21.78 16.89
CA GLY A 113 15.78 22.92 17.82
C GLY A 113 16.19 24.29 17.26
N GLN A 114 16.35 24.46 15.94
CA GLN A 114 17.02 25.64 15.38
C GLN A 114 16.17 26.92 15.31
N PHE A 115 14.84 26.80 15.32
CA PHE A 115 13.96 27.97 15.13
C PHE A 115 13.67 28.77 16.42
N GLY A 116 13.96 28.23 17.62
CA GLY A 116 13.67 28.94 18.88
C GLY A 116 12.17 29.23 19.11
N ILE A 117 11.28 28.52 18.41
CA ILE A 117 9.82 28.71 18.44
C ILE A 117 9.05 27.61 19.21
N GLY A 118 9.75 26.60 19.74
CA GLY A 118 9.09 25.43 20.35
C GLY A 118 8.18 25.79 21.54
N LEU A 119 8.56 26.81 22.30
CA LEU A 119 7.74 27.34 23.40
C LEU A 119 6.55 28.16 22.88
N LEU A 120 6.67 28.83 21.73
CA LEU A 120 5.56 29.57 21.11
C LEU A 120 4.47 28.65 20.56
N ALA A 121 4.82 27.42 20.16
CA ALA A 121 3.85 26.40 19.77
C ALA A 121 2.85 26.06 20.90
N CYS A 122 3.19 26.36 22.16
CA CYS A 122 2.28 26.17 23.28
C CYS A 122 1.13 27.18 23.29
N PHE A 123 1.24 28.35 22.65
CA PHE A 123 0.15 29.32 22.54
C PHE A 123 -1.05 28.81 21.73
N VAL A 124 -0.89 27.69 20.98
CA VAL A 124 -2.02 27.00 20.35
C VAL A 124 -3.05 26.56 21.40
N VAL A 125 -2.59 26.16 22.60
CA VAL A 125 -3.44 25.63 23.69
C VAL A 125 -3.42 26.50 24.94
N ALA A 126 -2.47 27.42 25.08
CA ALA A 126 -2.27 28.24 26.26
C ALA A 126 -2.51 29.73 25.98
N ARG A 127 -3.10 30.45 26.95
CA ARG A 127 -3.21 31.92 26.91
C ARG A 127 -2.01 32.62 27.56
N GLN A 128 -1.35 31.91 28.48
CA GLN A 128 -0.19 32.41 29.21
C GLN A 128 0.80 31.29 29.44
N ILE A 129 2.09 31.60 29.28
CA ILE A 129 3.20 30.70 29.53
C ILE A 129 4.10 31.33 30.60
N ARG A 130 4.29 30.61 31.70
CA ARG A 130 5.20 31.00 32.78
C ARG A 130 6.39 30.05 32.79
N VAL A 131 7.59 30.59 32.65
CA VAL A 131 8.85 29.85 32.76
C VAL A 131 9.59 30.34 33.99
N VAL A 132 9.95 29.43 34.90
CA VAL A 132 10.82 29.70 36.04
C VAL A 132 12.06 28.85 35.91
N THR A 133 13.24 29.46 35.87
CA THR A 133 14.49 28.78 35.52
C THR A 133 15.67 29.26 36.37
N ARG A 134 16.60 28.36 36.68
CA ARG A 134 17.87 28.66 37.36
C ARG A 134 19.01 27.97 36.63
N SER A 135 20.03 28.71 36.25
CA SER A 135 21.17 28.19 35.49
C SER A 135 22.10 27.34 36.35
N ALA A 136 22.48 26.17 35.85
CA ALA A 136 23.55 25.37 36.44
C ALA A 136 24.94 25.95 36.17
N ARG A 137 25.08 26.80 35.14
CA ARG A 137 26.36 27.46 34.78
C ARG A 137 26.68 28.64 35.68
N ARG A 138 25.64 29.30 36.18
CA ARG A 138 25.73 30.44 37.10
C ARG A 138 24.82 30.19 38.32
N PRO A 139 25.18 29.23 39.20
CA PRO A 139 24.33 28.83 40.33
C PRO A 139 24.16 29.96 41.35
N ASP A 140 25.12 30.88 41.44
CA ASP A 140 25.08 32.04 42.34
C ASP A 140 24.10 33.14 41.87
N GLU A 141 23.58 33.05 40.64
CA GLU A 141 22.57 33.99 40.14
C GLU A 141 21.15 33.59 40.60
N PRO A 142 20.29 34.58 40.91
CA PRO A 142 18.93 34.30 41.35
C PRO A 142 18.11 33.64 40.22
N PRO A 143 17.10 32.83 40.56
CA PRO A 143 16.16 32.30 39.58
C PRO A 143 15.48 33.42 38.79
N VAL A 144 15.13 33.13 37.54
CA VAL A 144 14.47 34.08 36.64
C VAL A 144 13.09 33.57 36.27
N GLU A 145 12.12 34.48 36.27
CA GLU A 145 10.79 34.27 35.71
C GLU A 145 10.65 34.99 34.38
N TRP A 146 10.18 34.26 33.38
CA TRP A 146 9.65 34.80 32.14
C TRP A 146 8.15 34.49 32.05
N LEU A 147 7.35 35.53 31.87
CA LEU A 147 5.89 35.42 31.75
C LEU A 147 5.45 36.02 30.43
N ALA A 148 4.94 35.20 29.53
CA ALA A 148 4.48 35.64 28.21
C ALA A 148 2.98 35.36 28.01
N ASN A 149 2.32 36.29 27.32
CA ASN A 149 0.92 36.22 26.98
C ASN A 149 0.74 36.01 25.47
N ASP A 150 -0.44 35.52 25.09
CA ASP A 150 -0.82 35.27 23.69
C ASP A 150 -0.95 36.55 22.84
N ASP A 151 -0.96 37.73 23.46
CA ASP A 151 -0.91 39.03 22.76
C ASP A 151 0.50 39.45 22.31
N GLY A 152 1.52 38.65 22.63
CA GLY A 152 2.93 38.89 22.30
C GLY A 152 3.69 39.72 23.35
N SER A 153 3.03 40.17 24.42
CA SER A 153 3.70 40.80 25.55
C SER A 153 4.40 39.75 26.43
N TYR A 154 5.55 40.14 27.00
CA TYR A 154 6.23 39.34 28.00
C TYR A 154 6.90 40.21 29.07
N THR A 155 7.13 39.62 30.23
CA THR A 155 7.90 40.25 31.33
C THR A 155 9.00 39.31 31.80
N VAL A 156 10.10 39.89 32.27
CA VAL A 156 11.22 39.16 32.89
C VAL A 156 11.47 39.77 34.25
N ARG A 157 11.59 38.93 35.28
CA ARG A 157 11.98 39.36 36.63
C ARG A 157 12.83 38.30 37.33
N THR A 158 13.75 38.75 38.18
CA THR A 158 14.44 37.88 39.12
C THR A 158 13.51 37.51 40.27
N LEU A 159 13.64 36.28 40.77
CA LEU A 159 12.89 35.75 41.90
C LEU A 159 13.83 35.48 43.09
N PRO A 160 13.29 35.37 44.32
CA PRO A 160 14.04 34.86 45.46
C PRO A 160 14.55 33.43 45.23
N ASP A 161 15.66 33.06 45.87
CA ASP A 161 16.29 31.74 45.75
C ASP A 161 15.34 30.58 46.08
N GLU A 162 14.41 30.80 47.01
CA GLU A 162 13.41 29.79 47.42
C GLU A 162 12.43 29.46 46.30
N ALA A 163 12.25 30.35 45.31
CA ALA A 163 11.37 30.10 44.18
C ALA A 163 11.88 28.98 43.28
N ARG A 164 13.20 28.76 43.23
CA ARG A 164 13.81 27.59 42.58
C ARG A 164 15.19 27.29 43.19
N PRO A 165 15.28 26.42 44.21
CA PRO A 165 16.54 26.17 44.91
C PRO A 165 17.55 25.40 44.05
N GLU A 166 17.09 24.60 43.08
CA GLU A 166 17.95 23.74 42.26
C GLU A 166 17.97 24.17 40.77
N PRO A 167 19.09 23.97 40.05
CA PRO A 167 19.14 24.27 38.62
C PRO A 167 18.13 23.47 37.78
N GLY A 168 17.64 24.09 36.71
CA GLY A 168 16.68 23.51 35.76
C GLY A 168 15.61 24.51 35.32
N THR A 169 14.56 24.01 34.65
CA THR A 169 13.42 24.83 34.22
C THR A 169 12.06 24.24 34.62
N THR A 170 11.08 25.12 34.86
CA THR A 170 9.67 24.78 35.09
C THR A 170 8.86 25.63 34.14
N VAL A 171 8.15 24.99 33.22
CA VAL A 171 7.25 25.65 32.28
C VAL A 171 5.83 25.31 32.70
N ARG A 172 5.02 26.34 32.98
CA ARG A 172 3.60 26.24 33.31
C ARG A 172 2.78 26.91 32.21
N LEU A 173 1.90 26.13 31.62
CA LEU A 173 0.92 26.58 30.63
C LEU A 173 -0.41 26.81 31.33
N GLU A 174 -0.97 28.00 31.13
CA GLU A 174 -2.35 28.29 31.48
C GLU A 174 -3.24 28.11 30.25
N PRO A 175 -4.23 27.20 30.28
CA PRO A 175 -5.08 26.91 29.13
C PRO A 175 -5.81 28.16 28.64
N ARG A 176 -5.94 28.29 27.32
CA ARG A 176 -6.85 29.28 26.73
C ARG A 176 -8.29 28.74 26.72
N PRO A 177 -9.31 29.62 26.78
CA PRO A 177 -10.69 29.21 26.62
C PRO A 177 -10.90 28.44 25.31
N GLY A 178 -11.57 27.29 25.37
CA GLY A 178 -11.85 26.43 24.22
C GLY A 178 -10.76 25.39 23.89
N ALA A 179 -9.65 25.35 24.64
CA ALA A 179 -8.59 24.35 24.48
C ALA A 179 -8.56 23.31 25.61
N GLU A 180 -9.61 23.22 26.43
CA GLU A 180 -9.67 22.40 27.64
C GLU A 180 -9.51 20.90 27.33
N GLU A 181 -9.95 20.44 26.16
CA GLU A 181 -9.75 19.05 25.71
C GLU A 181 -8.26 18.69 25.58
N TRP A 182 -7.42 19.66 25.20
CA TRP A 182 -5.99 19.46 24.95
C TRP A 182 -5.17 19.52 26.23
N THR A 183 -5.67 20.18 27.27
CA THR A 183 -5.05 20.28 28.60
C THR A 183 -5.67 19.32 29.63
N ALA A 184 -6.72 18.57 29.24
CA ALA A 184 -7.34 17.54 30.07
C ALA A 184 -6.32 16.47 30.47
N PRO A 185 -6.24 16.05 31.75
CA PRO A 185 -5.19 15.15 32.22
C PRO A 185 -5.05 13.85 31.43
N GLY A 186 -6.16 13.23 31.02
CA GLY A 186 -6.14 12.02 30.19
C GLY A 186 -5.52 12.23 28.81
N ARG A 187 -5.81 13.37 28.17
CA ARG A 187 -5.25 13.72 26.86
C ARG A 187 -3.77 14.02 26.95
N VAL A 188 -3.34 14.78 27.96
CA VAL A 188 -1.92 15.08 28.20
C VAL A 188 -1.15 13.79 28.47
N ALA A 189 -1.68 12.90 29.31
CA ALA A 189 -1.06 11.60 29.60
C ALA A 189 -0.87 10.75 28.34
N GLN A 190 -1.89 10.71 27.47
CA GLN A 190 -1.82 9.99 26.19
C GLN A 190 -0.72 10.57 25.30
N LEU A 191 -0.76 11.88 25.04
CA LEU A 191 0.24 12.57 24.21
C LEU A 191 1.66 12.39 24.75
N ALA A 192 1.83 12.50 26.07
CA ALA A 192 3.13 12.36 26.70
C ALA A 192 3.65 10.91 26.64
N THR A 193 2.76 9.91 26.69
CA THR A 193 3.11 8.51 26.44
C THR A 193 3.52 8.31 24.97
N ASP A 194 2.74 8.87 24.05
CA ASP A 194 2.97 8.77 22.62
C ASP A 194 4.33 9.35 22.22
N TYR A 195 4.63 10.58 22.65
CA TYR A 195 5.89 11.27 22.36
C TYR A 195 7.06 10.76 23.19
N GLY A 196 6.82 10.43 24.46
CA GLY A 196 7.86 10.28 25.46
C GLY A 196 8.27 8.85 25.79
N SER A 197 7.55 7.83 25.30
CA SER A 197 7.75 6.44 25.73
C SER A 197 9.16 5.89 25.46
N LEU A 198 9.85 6.37 24.42
CA LEU A 198 11.20 5.92 24.05
C LEU A 198 12.30 6.94 24.41
N LEU A 199 11.97 8.00 25.15
CA LEU A 199 12.97 9.01 25.50
C LEU A 199 14.09 8.44 26.38
N PRO A 200 15.32 8.99 26.26
CA PRO A 200 16.50 8.45 26.94
C PRO A 200 16.58 8.80 28.43
N TYR A 201 15.64 9.57 28.99
CA TYR A 201 15.62 10.01 30.39
C TYR A 201 14.35 9.57 31.11
N ASP A 202 14.35 9.58 32.45
CA ASP A 202 13.15 9.26 33.23
C ASP A 202 12.13 10.39 33.13
N VAL A 203 11.02 10.10 32.46
CA VAL A 203 9.86 10.99 32.37
C VAL A 203 8.73 10.43 33.20
N THR A 204 8.19 11.23 34.11
CA THR A 204 7.04 10.86 34.95
C THR A 204 5.86 11.78 34.70
N PHE A 205 4.65 11.26 34.92
CA PHE A 205 3.39 11.97 34.78
C PHE A 205 2.61 11.97 36.09
N SER A 206 2.04 13.13 36.45
CA SER A 206 1.15 13.29 37.59
C SER A 206 -0.14 14.03 37.21
N SER A 207 -1.25 13.63 37.81
CA SER A 207 -2.56 14.28 37.71
C SER A 207 -3.32 14.12 39.03
N PRO A 208 -4.47 14.78 39.24
CA PRO A 208 -5.31 14.47 40.39
C PRO A 208 -5.58 12.95 40.48
N GLY A 209 -5.20 12.34 41.61
CA GLY A 209 -5.33 10.90 41.84
C GLY A 209 -4.23 9.99 41.24
N VAL A 210 -3.28 10.53 40.46
CA VAL A 210 -2.14 9.77 39.90
C VAL A 210 -0.85 10.52 40.18
N THR A 211 0.10 9.89 40.86
CA THR A 211 1.37 10.55 41.24
C THR A 211 2.56 9.75 40.73
N GLY A 212 3.44 10.41 39.98
CA GLY A 212 4.74 9.86 39.59
C GLY A 212 4.66 8.63 38.68
N ARG A 213 3.62 8.50 37.85
CA ARG A 213 3.50 7.40 36.88
C ARG A 213 4.64 7.50 35.86
N PRO A 214 5.48 6.46 35.67
CA PRO A 214 6.49 6.50 34.62
C PRO A 214 5.82 6.50 33.23
N LEU A 215 6.29 7.39 32.35
CA LEU A 215 5.89 7.44 30.95
C LEU A 215 6.85 6.67 30.04
N THR A 216 8.14 6.68 30.39
CA THR A 216 9.20 6.06 29.61
C THR A 216 9.26 4.56 29.85
N GLU A 217 9.32 3.81 28.76
CA GLU A 217 9.42 2.36 28.72
C GLU A 217 10.87 1.95 28.42
N ARG A 218 11.75 1.91 29.45
CA ARG A 218 13.19 1.59 29.28
C ARG A 218 13.58 0.21 29.86
N PRO A 219 14.34 -0.63 29.13
CA PRO A 219 14.65 -0.48 27.70
C PRO A 219 13.38 -0.68 26.84
N ALA A 220 13.44 -0.24 25.58
CA ALA A 220 12.35 -0.44 24.62
C ALA A 220 11.97 -1.91 24.53
N VAL A 221 10.70 -2.23 24.20
CA VAL A 221 10.21 -3.62 24.27
C VAL A 221 11.05 -4.61 23.43
N TRP A 222 11.60 -4.16 22.31
CA TRP A 222 12.45 -4.93 21.41
C TRP A 222 13.88 -5.12 21.95
N ASP A 223 14.36 -4.20 22.80
CA ASP A 223 15.68 -4.24 23.45
C ASP A 223 15.68 -5.01 24.79
N ARG A 224 14.49 -5.37 25.31
CA ARG A 224 14.38 -6.11 26.58
C ARG A 224 14.89 -7.55 26.44
N ALA A 225 15.58 -8.03 27.47
CA ALA A 225 15.85 -9.46 27.61
C ALA A 225 14.54 -10.20 27.96
N HIS A 226 14.28 -11.29 27.26
CA HIS A 226 13.11 -12.15 27.49
C HIS A 226 13.57 -13.56 27.85
N PRO A 227 12.92 -14.23 28.82
CA PRO A 227 13.36 -15.54 29.29
C PRO A 227 13.18 -16.64 28.22
N THR A 228 12.21 -16.48 27.32
CA THR A 228 11.94 -17.41 26.22
C THR A 228 11.49 -16.67 24.97
N PRO A 229 11.63 -17.26 23.78
CA PRO A 229 11.06 -16.71 22.54
C PRO A 229 9.54 -16.48 22.61
N SER A 230 8.81 -17.36 23.32
CA SER A 230 7.36 -17.20 23.50
C SER A 230 7.01 -16.03 24.41
N ALA A 231 7.77 -15.80 25.50
CA ALA A 231 7.58 -14.61 26.34
C ALA A 231 7.81 -13.32 25.56
N ARG A 232 8.83 -13.31 24.68
CA ARG A 232 9.10 -12.19 23.76
C ARG A 232 7.93 -11.94 22.81
N ARG A 233 7.40 -12.99 22.17
CA ARG A 233 6.22 -12.88 21.29
C ARG A 233 5.01 -12.27 22.00
N VAL A 234 4.72 -12.68 23.24
CA VAL A 234 3.63 -12.11 24.04
C VAL A 234 3.88 -10.63 24.36
N ALA A 235 5.11 -10.26 24.74
CA ALA A 235 5.45 -8.87 25.02
C ALA A 235 5.30 -7.97 23.80
N LEU A 236 5.77 -8.43 22.63
CA LEU A 236 5.64 -7.73 21.36
C LEU A 236 4.19 -7.65 20.88
N ALA A 237 3.41 -8.72 21.00
CA ALA A 237 1.98 -8.71 20.71
C ALA A 237 1.23 -7.70 21.58
N GLY A 238 1.53 -7.66 22.88
CA GLY A 238 0.97 -6.66 23.79
C GLY A 238 1.38 -5.23 23.45
N HIS A 239 2.61 -5.02 22.96
CA HIS A 239 3.04 -3.72 22.46
C HIS A 239 2.29 -3.34 21.18
N CYS A 240 2.19 -4.24 20.19
CA CYS A 240 1.40 -4.04 18.98
C CYS A 240 -0.05 -3.66 19.28
N ALA A 241 -0.70 -4.36 20.21
CA ALA A 241 -2.06 -4.07 20.62
C ALA A 241 -2.22 -2.65 21.20
N ARG A 242 -1.23 -2.15 21.95
CA ARG A 242 -1.24 -0.76 22.47
C ARG A 242 -0.98 0.27 21.38
N GLN A 243 -0.08 -0.02 20.44
CA GLN A 243 0.36 0.93 19.42
C GLN A 243 -0.62 1.03 18.24
N PHE A 244 -1.18 -0.11 17.82
CA PHE A 244 -1.98 -0.23 16.60
C PHE A 244 -3.38 -0.84 16.81
N GLY A 245 -3.70 -1.33 18.01
CA GLY A 245 -5.03 -1.86 18.30
C GLY A 245 -5.29 -3.29 17.81
N PHE A 246 -4.26 -4.03 17.38
CA PHE A 246 -4.40 -5.42 16.91
C PHE A 246 -3.33 -6.36 17.49
N THR A 247 -3.62 -7.66 17.49
CA THR A 247 -2.64 -8.71 17.81
C THR A 247 -1.99 -9.21 16.52
N PRO A 248 -0.66 -9.19 16.39
CA PRO A 248 0.02 -9.54 15.15
C PRO A 248 0.03 -11.06 14.92
N LEU A 249 0.08 -11.50 13.66
CA LEU A 249 0.39 -12.91 13.34
C LEU A 249 1.81 -13.26 13.77
N ASP A 250 2.72 -12.33 13.52
CA ASP A 250 4.14 -12.48 13.82
C ASP A 250 4.82 -11.12 13.98
N SER A 251 6.04 -11.14 14.50
CA SER A 251 6.87 -9.96 14.69
C SER A 251 8.26 -10.17 14.12
N ILE A 252 8.75 -9.17 13.39
CA ILE A 252 10.05 -9.15 12.71
C ILE A 252 10.93 -8.13 13.43
N ASP A 253 12.09 -8.58 13.89
CA ASP A 253 13.06 -7.70 14.53
C ASP A 253 13.81 -6.87 13.50
N LEU A 254 13.79 -5.55 13.71
CA LEU A 254 14.44 -4.57 12.86
C LEU A 254 15.63 -4.00 13.64
N ASP A 255 16.73 -4.74 13.75
CA ASP A 255 17.98 -4.25 14.34
C ASP A 255 19.02 -4.06 13.23
N LEU A 256 19.07 -2.84 12.69
CA LEU A 256 19.88 -2.47 11.53
C LEU A 256 20.82 -1.32 11.91
N PRO A 257 21.92 -1.61 12.66
CA PRO A 257 22.80 -0.56 13.19
C PRO A 257 23.49 0.24 12.09
N VAL A 258 23.82 -0.38 10.95
CA VAL A 258 24.43 0.31 9.79
C VAL A 258 23.47 1.34 9.19
N ALA A 259 22.17 1.04 9.19
CA ALA A 259 21.12 1.96 8.76
C ALA A 259 20.75 2.99 9.85
N GLY A 260 21.25 2.82 11.08
CA GLY A 260 20.90 3.65 12.24
C GLY A 260 19.45 3.49 12.65
N VAL A 261 18.95 2.24 12.63
CA VAL A 261 17.53 1.92 12.79
C VAL A 261 17.36 0.74 13.74
N ARG A 262 16.45 0.88 14.70
CA ARG A 262 16.04 -0.17 15.64
C ARG A 262 14.52 -0.20 15.78
N GLY A 263 13.92 -1.37 15.95
CA GLY A 263 12.48 -1.46 16.12
C GLY A 263 11.90 -2.83 15.81
N VAL A 264 10.62 -2.83 15.46
CA VAL A 264 9.87 -4.06 15.19
C VAL A 264 8.82 -3.83 14.11
N ALA A 265 8.74 -4.79 13.21
CA ALA A 265 7.71 -4.92 12.19
C ALA A 265 6.66 -5.95 12.67
N TYR A 266 5.39 -5.59 12.61
CA TYR A 266 4.27 -6.42 13.01
C TYR A 266 3.48 -6.87 11.79
N VAL A 267 3.36 -8.18 11.62
CA VAL A 267 2.58 -8.79 10.54
C VAL A 267 1.10 -8.73 10.90
N LEU A 268 0.28 -8.17 9.99
CA LEU A 268 -1.15 -7.98 10.22
C LEU A 268 -1.88 -9.33 10.36
N PRO A 269 -2.91 -9.43 11.23
CA PRO A 269 -3.76 -10.64 11.38
C PRO A 269 -4.65 -10.94 10.18
N GLU A 270 -4.89 -9.94 9.34
CA GLU A 270 -5.88 -9.99 8.26
C GLU A 270 -5.27 -9.55 6.93
N ALA A 271 -5.80 -10.10 5.84
CA ALA A 271 -5.38 -9.76 4.50
C ALA A 271 -5.64 -8.27 4.22
N THR A 272 -4.66 -7.60 3.64
CA THR A 272 -4.73 -6.17 3.32
C THR A 272 -4.56 -5.96 1.82
N SER A 273 -5.26 -4.97 1.27
CA SER A 273 -5.10 -4.57 -0.14
C SER A 273 -3.79 -3.78 -0.31
N PRO A 274 -3.04 -3.98 -1.41
CA PRO A 274 -1.89 -3.14 -1.75
C PRO A 274 -2.20 -1.63 -1.84
N ALA A 275 -3.47 -1.27 -2.08
CA ALA A 275 -3.90 0.13 -2.11
C ALA A 275 -4.06 0.76 -0.70
N SER A 276 -4.00 -0.04 0.36
CA SER A 276 -4.09 0.45 1.73
C SER A 276 -2.79 1.13 2.12
N ARG A 277 -2.86 2.41 2.50
CA ARG A 277 -1.68 3.11 3.03
C ARG A 277 -1.32 2.56 4.41
N ALA A 278 -0.09 2.12 4.56
CA ALA A 278 0.44 1.73 5.85
C ALA A 278 0.63 2.98 6.73
N ALA A 279 0.28 2.86 8.01
CA ALA A 279 0.57 3.88 9.00
C ALA A 279 1.68 3.34 9.90
N HIS A 280 2.92 3.74 9.62
CA HIS A 280 4.09 3.39 10.41
C HIS A 280 4.33 4.45 11.50
N ARG A 281 4.80 4.00 12.66
CA ARG A 281 5.14 4.84 13.79
C ARG A 281 6.66 5.01 13.86
N VAL A 282 7.13 6.24 13.68
CA VAL A 282 8.57 6.56 13.59
C VAL A 282 8.96 7.50 14.72
N TYR A 283 9.97 7.09 15.46
CA TYR A 283 10.66 7.82 16.50
C TYR A 283 12.03 8.25 15.98
N LEU A 284 12.46 9.44 16.35
CA LEU A 284 13.78 9.98 16.05
C LEU A 284 14.46 10.28 17.38
N LYS A 285 15.54 9.55 17.68
CA LYS A 285 16.23 9.61 18.97
C LYS A 285 15.26 9.45 20.17
N GLY A 286 14.31 8.52 20.05
CA GLY A 286 13.32 8.23 21.08
C GLY A 286 12.12 9.19 21.17
N MET A 287 12.08 10.26 20.37
CA MET A 287 10.94 11.17 20.29
C MET A 287 10.03 10.79 19.13
N LEU A 288 8.72 10.63 19.36
CA LEU A 288 7.77 10.34 18.27
C LEU A 288 7.75 11.49 17.26
N LEU A 289 8.12 11.19 16.02
CA LEU A 289 8.02 12.10 14.90
C LEU A 289 6.62 12.05 14.29
N THR A 290 6.17 10.85 13.92
CA THR A 290 4.90 10.63 13.23
C THR A 290 4.34 9.24 13.50
N ASP A 291 3.02 9.15 13.54
CA ASP A 291 2.24 7.92 13.70
C ASP A 291 1.65 7.41 12.37
N ARG A 292 1.94 8.11 11.26
CA ARG A 292 1.35 7.85 9.93
C ARG A 292 2.37 7.96 8.79
N ALA A 293 3.61 7.52 9.02
CA ALA A 293 4.57 7.43 7.93
C ALA A 293 4.11 6.37 6.91
N ASP A 294 4.06 6.72 5.62
CA ASP A 294 3.55 5.89 4.52
C ASP A 294 4.64 5.46 3.52
N ASN A 295 5.78 6.16 3.44
CA ASN A 295 6.89 5.85 2.51
C ASN A 295 8.12 5.20 3.16
N LEU A 296 7.93 4.55 4.33
CA LEU A 296 9.03 3.95 5.10
C LEU A 296 9.46 2.58 4.58
N LEU A 297 8.51 1.79 4.11
CA LEU A 297 8.74 0.44 3.60
C LEU A 297 8.58 0.39 2.07
N PRO A 298 9.11 -0.66 1.41
CA PRO A 298 8.78 -0.93 0.02
C PRO A 298 7.27 -1.17 -0.17
N ASP A 299 6.74 -0.80 -1.34
CA ASP A 299 5.29 -0.89 -1.64
C ASP A 299 4.70 -2.30 -1.46
N TRP A 300 5.51 -3.35 -1.65
CA TRP A 300 5.08 -4.73 -1.50
C TRP A 300 4.90 -5.16 -0.04
N ALA A 301 5.48 -4.43 0.93
CA ALA A 301 5.46 -4.77 2.35
C ALA A 301 4.21 -4.25 3.09
N PHE A 302 3.10 -4.03 2.37
CA PHE A 302 1.85 -3.48 2.90
C PHE A 302 1.20 -4.31 4.02
N PHE A 303 1.58 -5.58 4.15
CA PHE A 303 1.12 -6.52 5.18
C PHE A 303 1.77 -6.29 6.56
N VAL A 304 2.67 -5.31 6.70
CA VAL A 304 3.40 -5.00 7.93
C VAL A 304 3.04 -3.61 8.45
N ARG A 305 3.05 -3.45 9.79
CA ARG A 305 3.10 -2.14 10.47
C ARG A 305 4.36 -2.05 11.30
N VAL A 306 4.98 -0.87 11.35
CA VAL A 306 6.34 -0.73 11.91
C VAL A 306 6.31 0.27 13.04
N VAL A 307 6.96 -0.09 14.14
CA VAL A 307 7.43 0.88 15.14
C VAL A 307 8.94 0.95 15.01
N LEU A 308 9.44 2.13 14.65
CA LEU A 308 10.85 2.37 14.34
C LEU A 308 11.41 3.47 15.23
N ASP A 309 12.62 3.30 15.75
CA ASP A 309 13.45 4.36 16.30
C ASP A 309 14.71 4.49 15.43
N THR A 310 15.03 5.72 15.03
CA THR A 310 16.14 6.01 14.12
C THR A 310 16.96 7.20 14.59
N ASP A 311 18.25 7.18 14.25
CA ASP A 311 19.18 8.27 14.50
C ASP A 311 19.61 9.01 13.21
N THR A 312 19.25 8.46 12.04
CA THR A 312 19.80 8.84 10.73
C THR A 312 18.78 9.54 9.82
N LEU A 313 17.49 9.20 9.93
CA LEU A 313 16.47 9.78 9.06
C LEU A 313 16.20 11.25 9.37
N ARG A 314 15.91 12.02 8.31
CA ARG A 314 15.69 13.47 8.40
C ARG A 314 14.19 13.80 8.44
N PRO A 315 13.71 14.53 9.45
CA PRO A 315 12.33 14.99 9.50
C PRO A 315 12.13 16.23 8.60
N THR A 316 10.92 16.43 8.08
CA THR A 316 10.52 17.67 7.41
C THR A 316 10.52 18.87 8.36
N ALA A 317 10.45 20.09 7.83
CA ALA A 317 10.35 21.31 8.65
C ALA A 317 9.15 21.30 9.62
N SER A 318 8.01 20.73 9.20
CA SER A 318 6.83 20.54 10.06
C SER A 318 7.02 19.50 11.16
N ARG A 319 8.02 18.61 11.02
CA ARG A 319 8.27 17.46 11.90
C ARG A 319 7.08 16.51 11.98
N GLU A 320 6.39 16.32 10.86
CA GLU A 320 5.25 15.40 10.77
C GLU A 320 5.48 14.29 9.74
N ASN A 321 6.51 14.45 8.91
CA ASN A 321 6.93 13.50 7.88
C ASN A 321 8.46 13.43 7.82
N LEU A 322 8.96 12.49 7.02
CA LEU A 322 10.36 12.34 6.68
C LEU A 322 10.63 13.00 5.32
N TYR A 323 11.85 13.50 5.13
CA TYR A 323 12.32 13.90 3.80
C TYR A 323 12.50 12.66 2.94
N ASP A 324 12.04 12.73 1.69
CA ASP A 324 12.31 11.70 0.69
C ASP A 324 13.69 11.97 0.07
N ASP A 325 14.70 11.32 0.64
CA ASP A 325 16.10 11.45 0.26
C ASP A 325 16.78 10.08 0.09
N GLU A 326 18.05 10.08 -0.34
CA GLU A 326 18.84 8.85 -0.51
C GLU A 326 18.98 8.05 0.79
N THR A 327 18.94 8.72 1.96
CA THR A 327 19.03 8.06 3.26
C THR A 327 17.75 7.27 3.54
N LEU A 328 16.58 7.87 3.32
CA LEU A 328 15.29 7.19 3.44
C LEU A 328 15.20 6.02 2.45
N ALA A 329 15.66 6.21 1.21
CA ALA A 329 15.70 5.14 0.21
C ALA A 329 16.58 3.96 0.67
N ALA A 330 17.78 4.23 1.18
CA ALA A 330 18.67 3.18 1.70
C ALA A 330 18.09 2.45 2.92
N VAL A 331 17.45 3.18 3.85
CA VAL A 331 16.77 2.58 5.00
C VAL A 331 15.60 1.70 4.55
N ARG A 332 14.79 2.18 3.59
CA ARG A 332 13.67 1.43 3.01
C ARG A 332 14.13 0.12 2.37
N GLU A 333 15.24 0.14 1.63
CA GLU A 333 15.85 -1.07 1.06
C GLU A 333 16.35 -2.03 2.14
N ALA A 334 17.02 -1.52 3.18
CA ALA A 334 17.52 -2.35 4.28
C ALA A 334 16.38 -3.01 5.07
N LEU A 335 15.29 -2.27 5.34
CA LEU A 335 14.08 -2.80 5.96
C LEU A 335 13.42 -3.87 5.08
N GLY A 336 13.33 -3.61 3.77
CA GLY A 336 12.85 -4.58 2.79
C GLY A 336 13.67 -5.86 2.80
N ALA A 337 15.00 -5.76 2.82
CA ALA A 337 15.90 -6.91 2.89
C ALA A 337 15.67 -7.72 4.17
N ARG A 338 15.57 -7.08 5.33
CA ARG A 338 15.32 -7.78 6.59
C ARG A 338 13.99 -8.55 6.60
N ILE A 339 12.94 -7.98 6.00
CA ILE A 339 11.64 -8.65 5.87
C ILE A 339 11.74 -9.87 4.93
N ARG A 340 12.52 -9.77 3.83
CA ARG A 340 12.81 -10.91 2.95
C ARG A 340 13.57 -12.01 3.68
N ASP A 341 14.59 -11.65 4.44
CA ASP A 341 15.38 -12.61 5.24
C ASP A 341 14.50 -13.35 6.23
N TRP A 342 13.56 -12.65 6.90
CA TRP A 342 12.58 -13.29 7.79
C TRP A 342 11.71 -14.32 7.07
N LEU A 343 11.25 -14.03 5.85
CA LEU A 343 10.49 -15.01 5.05
C LEU A 343 11.35 -16.22 4.68
N ALA A 344 12.63 -16.00 4.35
CA ALA A 344 13.54 -17.08 4.04
C ALA A 344 13.85 -17.96 5.25
N GLU A 345 14.03 -17.35 6.43
CA GLU A 345 14.17 -18.05 7.72
C GLU A 345 12.93 -18.91 8.01
N LEU A 346 11.72 -18.39 7.79
CA LEU A 346 10.49 -19.17 7.95
C LEU A 346 10.41 -20.36 6.99
N ALA A 347 10.75 -20.15 5.71
CA ALA A 347 10.75 -21.23 4.71
C ALA A 347 11.74 -22.35 5.04
N ALA A 348 12.89 -22.02 5.64
CA ALA A 348 13.91 -22.99 5.99
C ALA A 348 13.66 -23.69 7.34
N GLY A 349 13.07 -22.99 8.32
CA GLY A 349 13.03 -23.43 9.72
C GLY A 349 11.64 -23.73 10.30
N ASP A 350 10.57 -23.14 9.76
CA ASP A 350 9.22 -23.24 10.35
C ASP A 350 8.10 -23.22 9.29
N PRO A 351 7.91 -24.34 8.56
CA PRO A 351 6.87 -24.53 7.54
C PRO A 351 5.45 -24.15 7.98
N ASP A 352 5.09 -24.47 9.22
CA ASP A 352 3.73 -24.26 9.73
C ASP A 352 3.45 -22.77 9.92
N ARG A 353 4.41 -22.00 10.44
CA ARG A 353 4.30 -20.53 10.51
C ARG A 353 4.29 -19.89 9.13
N LEU A 354 5.10 -20.39 8.20
CA LEU A 354 5.07 -19.89 6.82
C LEU A 354 3.70 -20.14 6.18
N ALA A 355 3.13 -21.34 6.34
CA ALA A 355 1.81 -21.68 5.83
C ALA A 355 0.71 -20.78 6.44
N ALA A 356 0.77 -20.52 7.75
CA ALA A 356 -0.14 -19.59 8.43
C ALA A 356 -0.03 -18.16 7.88
N PHE A 357 1.20 -17.68 7.65
CA PHE A 357 1.44 -16.37 7.04
C PHE A 357 0.90 -16.30 5.61
N LEU A 358 1.20 -17.27 4.75
CA LEU A 358 0.75 -17.31 3.35
C LEU A 358 -0.77 -17.45 3.22
N GLY A 359 -1.41 -18.17 4.15
CA GLY A 359 -2.87 -18.27 4.21
C GLY A 359 -3.56 -16.90 4.26
N VAL A 360 -2.90 -15.89 4.85
CA VAL A 360 -3.40 -14.52 4.95
C VAL A 360 -2.77 -13.60 3.90
N HIS A 361 -1.46 -13.69 3.69
CA HIS A 361 -0.66 -12.67 2.97
C HIS A 361 0.01 -13.16 1.68
N HIS A 362 -0.45 -14.26 1.09
CA HIS A 362 0.11 -14.74 -0.20
C HIS A 362 0.14 -13.65 -1.29
N LEU A 363 -0.81 -12.71 -1.31
CA LEU A 363 -0.81 -11.61 -2.28
C LEU A 363 0.38 -10.65 -2.10
N GLY A 364 0.77 -10.36 -0.85
CA GLY A 364 1.95 -9.54 -0.55
C GLY A 364 3.23 -10.21 -1.02
N VAL A 365 3.33 -11.52 -0.80
CA VAL A 365 4.46 -12.33 -1.30
C VAL A 365 4.49 -12.37 -2.82
N LYS A 366 3.35 -12.57 -3.48
CA LYS A 366 3.24 -12.52 -4.94
C LYS A 366 3.66 -11.15 -5.51
N SER A 367 3.26 -10.06 -4.86
CA SER A 367 3.65 -8.70 -5.24
C SER A 367 5.16 -8.45 -5.15
N MET A 368 5.80 -9.03 -4.14
CA MET A 368 7.24 -8.93 -3.93
C MET A 368 8.03 -9.82 -4.91
N ALA A 369 7.59 -11.07 -5.07
CA ALA A 369 8.24 -12.08 -5.91
C ALA A 369 8.30 -11.69 -7.40
N ARG A 370 7.47 -10.75 -7.86
CA ARG A 370 7.51 -10.22 -9.24
C ARG A 370 8.80 -9.46 -9.56
N HIS A 371 9.51 -8.98 -8.54
CA HIS A 371 10.72 -8.17 -8.66
C HIS A 371 11.96 -8.87 -8.15
N ASP A 372 11.82 -10.08 -7.62
CA ASP A 372 12.89 -10.83 -6.95
C ASP A 372 12.79 -12.32 -7.33
N PRO A 373 13.54 -12.75 -8.37
CA PRO A 373 13.52 -14.12 -8.85
C PRO A 373 13.99 -15.15 -7.80
N ASP A 374 14.94 -14.78 -6.93
CA ASP A 374 15.47 -15.66 -5.88
C ASP A 374 14.41 -15.93 -4.82
N LEU A 375 13.69 -14.89 -4.42
CA LEU A 375 12.54 -15.04 -3.54
C LEU A 375 11.41 -15.84 -4.21
N LEU A 376 11.12 -15.60 -5.49
CA LEU A 376 10.13 -16.40 -6.22
C LEU A 376 10.53 -17.88 -6.22
N ALA A 377 11.81 -18.20 -6.44
CA ALA A 377 12.34 -19.55 -6.35
C ALA A 377 12.10 -20.19 -4.97
N LEU A 378 12.28 -19.41 -3.91
CA LEU A 378 12.07 -19.85 -2.54
C LEU A 378 10.59 -20.06 -2.19
N MET A 379 9.70 -19.22 -2.73
CA MET A 379 8.27 -19.22 -2.44
C MET A 379 7.45 -20.14 -3.36
N LEU A 380 8.02 -20.54 -4.49
CA LEU A 380 7.45 -21.45 -5.49
C LEU A 380 6.80 -22.73 -4.92
N PRO A 381 7.41 -23.41 -3.91
CA PRO A 381 6.82 -24.59 -3.27
C PRO A 381 5.63 -24.30 -2.35
N TRP A 382 5.29 -23.04 -2.12
CA TRP A 382 4.30 -22.64 -1.11
C TRP A 382 3.15 -21.83 -1.68
N LEU A 383 3.38 -21.10 -2.76
CA LEU A 383 2.36 -20.25 -3.37
C LEU A 383 1.34 -21.10 -4.14
N PRO A 384 0.04 -21.04 -3.78
CA PRO A 384 -0.99 -21.76 -4.51
C PRO A 384 -1.40 -21.00 -5.77
N PHE A 385 -1.59 -21.76 -6.84
CA PHE A 385 -2.11 -21.30 -8.13
C PHE A 385 -3.29 -22.17 -8.54
N GLU A 386 -4.23 -21.57 -9.27
CA GLU A 386 -5.29 -22.32 -9.92
C GLU A 386 -4.77 -22.83 -11.27
N THR A 387 -4.79 -24.15 -11.47
CA THR A 387 -4.19 -24.82 -12.64
C THR A 387 -5.15 -25.84 -13.24
N SER A 388 -4.83 -26.35 -14.44
CA SER A 388 -5.54 -27.46 -15.09
C SER A 388 -5.62 -28.71 -14.20
N ASP A 389 -4.66 -28.90 -13.30
CA ASP A 389 -4.59 -30.03 -12.37
C ASP A 389 -5.29 -29.73 -11.04
N GLY A 390 -6.02 -28.61 -10.97
CA GLY A 390 -6.63 -28.09 -9.76
C GLY A 390 -5.74 -27.07 -9.04
N ARG A 391 -6.00 -26.85 -7.75
CA ARG A 391 -5.26 -25.89 -6.94
C ARG A 391 -3.98 -26.54 -6.42
N THR A 392 -2.83 -26.13 -6.94
CA THR A 392 -1.51 -26.69 -6.60
C THR A 392 -0.44 -25.60 -6.58
N THR A 393 0.79 -25.95 -6.22
CA THR A 393 1.94 -25.04 -6.25
C THR A 393 2.54 -25.02 -7.66
N LEU A 394 3.14 -23.90 -8.08
CA LEU A 394 3.85 -23.88 -9.36
C LEU A 394 5.02 -24.87 -9.36
N ALA A 395 5.66 -25.11 -8.22
CA ALA A 395 6.78 -26.04 -8.13
C ALA A 395 6.38 -27.49 -8.46
N ASP A 396 5.21 -27.92 -8.00
CA ASP A 396 4.68 -29.25 -8.32
C ASP A 396 4.13 -29.30 -9.74
N PHE A 397 3.46 -28.23 -10.17
CA PHE A 397 2.87 -28.13 -11.50
C PHE A 397 3.92 -28.24 -12.61
N VAL A 398 5.03 -27.51 -12.53
CA VAL A 398 6.08 -27.54 -13.56
C VAL A 398 6.83 -28.87 -13.63
N ARG A 399 6.76 -29.70 -12.58
CA ARG A 399 7.33 -31.07 -12.63
C ARG A 399 6.50 -32.00 -13.50
N ALA A 400 5.18 -31.80 -13.55
CA ALA A 400 4.27 -32.54 -14.42
C ALA A 400 4.20 -31.92 -15.82
N HIS A 401 4.31 -30.59 -15.91
CA HIS A 401 4.14 -29.82 -17.14
C HIS A 401 5.36 -28.91 -17.41
N PRO A 402 6.39 -29.37 -18.15
CA PRO A 402 7.55 -28.53 -18.50
C PRO A 402 7.18 -27.39 -19.48
N HIS A 403 6.11 -27.56 -20.24
CA HIS A 403 5.53 -26.52 -21.09
C HIS A 403 4.29 -25.95 -20.40
N VAL A 404 4.44 -24.77 -19.79
CA VAL A 404 3.38 -24.09 -19.05
C VAL A 404 2.69 -23.07 -19.93
N HIS A 405 1.38 -23.19 -20.04
CA HIS A 405 0.54 -22.15 -20.62
C HIS A 405 -0.15 -21.35 -19.53
N PHE A 406 -0.46 -20.07 -19.78
CA PHE A 406 -1.29 -19.29 -18.88
C PHE A 406 -2.36 -18.49 -19.62
N THR A 407 -3.48 -18.23 -18.95
CA THR A 407 -4.53 -17.32 -19.44
C THR A 407 -4.42 -15.97 -18.76
N ARG A 408 -4.92 -14.88 -19.37
CA ARG A 408 -4.88 -13.54 -18.75
C ARG A 408 -6.11 -13.20 -17.94
N THR A 409 -7.18 -13.98 -18.06
CA THR A 409 -8.38 -13.80 -17.26
C THR A 409 -8.84 -15.11 -16.64
N VAL A 410 -9.61 -14.98 -15.55
CA VAL A 410 -10.21 -16.11 -14.85
C VAL A 410 -11.30 -16.77 -15.71
N GLU A 411 -12.02 -15.97 -16.50
CA GLU A 411 -13.05 -16.45 -17.41
C GLU A 411 -12.45 -17.32 -18.52
N GLU A 412 -11.34 -16.88 -19.13
CA GLU A 412 -10.59 -17.66 -20.11
C GLU A 412 -10.10 -18.98 -19.51
N PHE A 413 -9.53 -18.92 -18.30
CA PHE A 413 -9.07 -20.10 -17.59
C PHE A 413 -10.18 -21.13 -17.38
N ARG A 414 -11.34 -20.71 -16.85
CA ARG A 414 -12.47 -21.61 -16.55
C ARG A 414 -13.01 -22.30 -17.80
N GLN A 415 -12.96 -21.62 -18.95
CA GLN A 415 -13.41 -22.18 -20.22
C GLN A 415 -12.49 -23.31 -20.72
N VAL A 416 -11.17 -23.11 -20.62
CA VAL A 416 -10.17 -24.04 -21.18
C VAL A 416 -9.74 -25.13 -20.20
N SER A 417 -9.80 -24.87 -18.90
CA SER A 417 -9.25 -25.76 -17.85
C SER A 417 -9.79 -27.20 -17.93
N PRO A 418 -11.10 -27.49 -18.08
CA PRO A 418 -11.59 -28.86 -18.18
C PRO A 418 -11.05 -29.63 -19.40
N ILE A 419 -10.80 -28.93 -20.49
CA ILE A 419 -10.28 -29.50 -21.74
C ILE A 419 -8.78 -29.71 -21.61
N ALA A 420 -8.08 -28.73 -21.06
CA ALA A 420 -6.66 -28.79 -20.78
C ALA A 420 -6.32 -29.98 -19.86
N ALA A 421 -7.06 -30.14 -18.77
CA ALA A 421 -6.93 -31.26 -17.83
C ALA A 421 -7.12 -32.63 -18.50
N ALA A 422 -8.10 -32.74 -19.40
CA ALA A 422 -8.41 -34.00 -20.08
C ALA A 422 -7.36 -34.43 -21.12
N HIS A 423 -6.58 -33.47 -21.63
CA HIS A 423 -5.55 -33.68 -22.66
C HIS A 423 -4.12 -33.51 -22.13
N GLY A 424 -3.96 -33.34 -20.81
CA GLY A 424 -2.64 -33.16 -20.19
C GLY A 424 -1.93 -31.86 -20.61
N LEU A 425 -2.69 -30.84 -21.00
CA LEU A 425 -2.17 -29.52 -21.32
C LEU A 425 -2.01 -28.73 -20.02
N GLY A 426 -0.77 -28.37 -19.67
CA GLY A 426 -0.48 -27.58 -18.48
C GLY A 426 -0.93 -26.14 -18.63
N VAL A 427 -2.08 -25.76 -18.04
CA VAL A 427 -2.58 -24.37 -18.03
C VAL A 427 -2.67 -23.83 -16.61
N VAL A 428 -2.20 -22.60 -16.39
CA VAL A 428 -2.30 -21.86 -15.12
C VAL A 428 -3.20 -20.61 -15.31
N ASN A 429 -4.02 -20.31 -14.31
CA ASN A 429 -4.82 -19.10 -14.30
C ASN A 429 -3.94 -17.88 -14.00
N GLY A 430 -3.61 -17.08 -15.02
CA GLY A 430 -2.89 -15.81 -14.86
C GLY A 430 -3.81 -14.61 -14.67
N GLY A 431 -5.13 -14.81 -14.53
CA GLY A 431 -6.12 -13.75 -14.36
C GLY A 431 -6.17 -13.13 -12.96
N TYR A 432 -5.51 -13.73 -11.98
CA TYR A 432 -5.37 -13.15 -10.65
C TYR A 432 -4.22 -12.14 -10.59
N THR A 433 -4.28 -11.23 -9.62
CA THR A 433 -3.28 -10.18 -9.44
C THR A 433 -1.87 -10.78 -9.29
N TYR A 434 -0.95 -10.33 -10.15
CA TYR A 434 0.45 -10.77 -10.26
C TYR A 434 0.69 -12.17 -10.83
N ASP A 435 -0.33 -13.03 -10.99
CA ASP A 435 -0.09 -14.43 -11.36
C ASP A 435 0.54 -14.57 -12.74
N ALA A 436 0.06 -13.84 -13.75
CA ALA A 436 0.67 -13.83 -15.09
C ALA A 436 2.14 -13.37 -15.07
N ASP A 437 2.45 -12.32 -14.30
CA ASP A 437 3.82 -11.79 -14.18
C ASP A 437 4.75 -12.83 -13.53
N LEU A 438 4.29 -13.51 -12.48
CA LEU A 438 5.05 -14.55 -11.80
C LEU A 438 5.28 -15.78 -12.69
N ILE A 439 4.26 -16.18 -13.44
CA ILE A 439 4.37 -17.30 -14.39
C ILE A 439 5.41 -16.97 -15.46
N ALA A 440 5.42 -15.74 -15.99
CA ALA A 440 6.40 -15.30 -16.99
C ALA A 440 7.87 -15.36 -16.50
N LEU A 441 8.11 -15.34 -15.19
CA LEU A 441 9.44 -15.44 -14.59
C LEU A 441 9.93 -16.89 -14.42
N LEU A 442 9.06 -17.91 -14.53
CA LEU A 442 9.43 -19.31 -14.32
C LEU A 442 10.64 -19.79 -15.14
N PRO A 443 10.79 -19.43 -16.44
CA PRO A 443 11.94 -19.88 -17.23
C PRO A 443 13.28 -19.36 -16.72
N GLN A 444 13.29 -18.26 -15.95
CA GLN A 444 14.50 -17.70 -15.35
C GLN A 444 14.92 -18.45 -14.08
N ILE A 445 13.99 -19.17 -13.47
CA ILE A 445 14.14 -19.79 -12.14
C ILE A 445 14.29 -21.32 -12.25
N ARG A 446 13.69 -21.91 -13.28
CA ARG A 446 13.67 -23.36 -13.51
C ARG A 446 14.13 -23.67 -14.93
N ASP A 447 15.32 -24.26 -15.03
CA ASP A 447 15.84 -24.75 -16.29
C ASP A 447 14.89 -25.79 -16.92
N GLY A 448 14.70 -25.70 -18.23
CA GLY A 448 13.86 -26.62 -19.00
C GLY A 448 12.36 -26.33 -18.94
N VAL A 449 11.92 -25.30 -18.20
CA VAL A 449 10.53 -24.83 -18.21
C VAL A 449 10.36 -23.76 -19.28
N THR A 450 9.37 -23.92 -20.15
CA THR A 450 8.96 -22.88 -21.10
C THR A 450 7.59 -22.36 -20.71
N VAL A 451 7.39 -21.06 -20.87
CA VAL A 451 6.11 -20.40 -20.58
C VAL A 451 5.60 -19.73 -21.83
N GLY A 452 4.31 -19.89 -22.11
CA GLY A 452 3.61 -19.19 -23.17
C GLY A 452 2.21 -18.77 -22.74
N GLU A 453 1.70 -17.68 -23.29
CA GLU A 453 0.27 -17.40 -23.19
C GLU A 453 -0.50 -18.47 -23.98
N LEU A 454 -1.67 -18.87 -23.49
CA LEU A 454 -2.49 -19.84 -24.17
C LEU A 454 -3.17 -19.20 -25.39
N ASP A 455 -2.76 -19.61 -26.59
CA ASP A 455 -3.40 -19.20 -27.84
C ASP A 455 -4.32 -20.28 -28.44
N ALA A 456 -5.15 -19.87 -29.40
CA ALA A 456 -6.11 -20.76 -30.06
C ALA A 456 -5.44 -21.92 -30.83
N GLY A 457 -4.24 -21.68 -31.37
CA GLY A 457 -3.44 -22.67 -32.07
C GLY A 457 -2.91 -23.74 -31.13
N ALA A 458 -2.32 -23.34 -30.00
CA ALA A 458 -1.78 -24.21 -28.96
C ALA A 458 -2.85 -25.15 -28.40
N VAL A 459 -4.05 -24.63 -28.12
CA VAL A 459 -5.18 -25.47 -27.69
C VAL A 459 -5.56 -26.44 -28.80
N THR A 460 -5.80 -25.95 -30.03
CA THR A 460 -6.26 -26.79 -31.15
C THR A 460 -5.26 -27.89 -31.53
N ALA A 461 -3.95 -27.64 -31.38
CA ALA A 461 -2.88 -28.58 -31.67
C ALA A 461 -2.82 -29.75 -30.67
N HIS A 462 -3.28 -29.54 -29.44
CA HIS A 462 -3.35 -30.57 -28.40
C HIS A 462 -4.64 -31.38 -28.45
N LEU A 463 -5.61 -31.01 -29.29
CA LEU A 463 -6.83 -31.79 -29.48
C LEU A 463 -6.64 -32.83 -30.58
N ASP A 464 -7.19 -34.03 -30.39
CA ASP A 464 -7.05 -35.10 -31.37
C ASP A 464 -7.70 -34.73 -32.72
N PRO A 465 -7.01 -35.01 -33.84
CA PRO A 465 -7.62 -34.89 -35.15
C PRO A 465 -8.77 -35.91 -35.29
N VAL A 466 -9.74 -35.60 -36.15
CA VAL A 466 -10.75 -36.56 -36.55
C VAL A 466 -10.18 -37.45 -37.65
N ASP A 467 -10.60 -38.71 -37.70
CA ASP A 467 -10.23 -39.62 -38.78
C ASP A 467 -10.54 -39.00 -40.16
N PRO A 468 -9.61 -39.00 -41.13
CA PRO A 468 -9.80 -38.32 -42.40
C PRO A 468 -11.03 -38.79 -43.20
N ALA A 469 -11.42 -40.07 -43.10
CA ALA A 469 -12.61 -40.57 -43.77
C ALA A 469 -13.89 -40.04 -43.11
N GLN A 470 -13.89 -39.91 -41.78
CA GLN A 470 -14.99 -39.29 -41.03
C GLN A 470 -15.08 -37.79 -41.29
N GLU A 471 -13.95 -37.08 -41.33
CA GLU A 471 -13.93 -35.64 -41.64
C GLU A 471 -14.42 -35.38 -43.07
N LEU A 472 -14.00 -36.21 -44.05
CA LEU A 472 -14.48 -36.13 -45.42
C LEU A 472 -15.99 -36.38 -45.53
N ALA A 473 -16.53 -37.34 -44.78
CA ALA A 473 -17.98 -37.60 -44.73
C ALA A 473 -18.77 -36.40 -44.18
N LEU A 474 -18.15 -35.57 -43.34
CA LEU A 474 -18.72 -34.36 -42.76
C LEU A 474 -18.42 -33.09 -43.58
N ALA A 475 -17.80 -33.20 -44.75
CA ALA A 475 -17.34 -32.04 -45.54
C ALA A 475 -18.48 -31.07 -45.90
N HIS A 476 -19.67 -31.59 -46.22
CA HIS A 476 -20.84 -30.75 -46.52
C HIS A 476 -21.29 -29.94 -45.30
N PHE A 477 -21.42 -30.61 -44.14
CA PHE A 477 -21.75 -29.95 -42.88
C PHE A 477 -20.70 -28.90 -42.50
N LEU A 478 -19.40 -29.21 -42.60
CA LEU A 478 -18.33 -28.27 -42.31
C LEU A 478 -18.32 -27.08 -43.26
N ALA A 479 -18.65 -27.28 -44.54
CA ALA A 479 -18.82 -26.18 -45.50
C ALA A 479 -19.99 -25.26 -45.09
N THR A 480 -21.13 -25.82 -44.70
CA THR A 480 -22.28 -25.05 -44.17
C THR A 480 -21.90 -24.29 -42.89
N ALA A 481 -21.23 -24.95 -41.95
CA ALA A 481 -20.80 -24.34 -40.70
C ALA A 481 -19.85 -23.16 -40.94
N ARG A 482 -18.84 -23.35 -41.79
CA ARG A 482 -17.89 -22.30 -42.19
C ARG A 482 -18.60 -21.14 -42.88
N ALA A 483 -19.48 -21.40 -43.85
CA ALA A 483 -20.21 -20.35 -44.55
C ALA A 483 -21.09 -19.50 -43.61
N ARG A 484 -21.73 -20.13 -42.60
CA ARG A 484 -22.56 -19.44 -41.62
C ARG A 484 -21.75 -18.57 -40.66
N LEU A 485 -20.62 -19.07 -40.18
CA LEU A 485 -19.78 -18.37 -39.21
C LEU A 485 -18.78 -17.42 -39.86
N ASP A 486 -18.59 -17.50 -41.18
CA ASP A 486 -17.71 -16.60 -41.93
C ASP A 486 -18.16 -15.13 -41.81
N ALA A 487 -19.47 -14.88 -41.87
CA ALA A 487 -20.06 -13.56 -41.68
C ALA A 487 -19.84 -12.99 -40.26
N LEU A 488 -19.46 -13.84 -39.30
CA LEU A 488 -19.18 -13.45 -37.92
C LEU A 488 -17.67 -13.33 -37.64
N GLY A 489 -16.82 -13.52 -38.65
CA GLY A 489 -15.37 -13.48 -38.47
C GLY A 489 -14.81 -14.71 -37.74
N CYS A 490 -15.52 -15.85 -37.79
CA CYS A 490 -15.19 -17.04 -37.01
C CYS A 490 -14.95 -18.27 -37.90
N ASP A 491 -13.75 -18.84 -37.80
CA ASP A 491 -13.35 -20.09 -38.44
C ASP A 491 -13.94 -21.30 -37.72
N VAL A 492 -14.15 -22.40 -38.46
CA VAL A 492 -14.65 -23.66 -37.90
C VAL A 492 -13.63 -24.77 -38.07
N ALA A 493 -13.26 -25.37 -36.94
CA ALA A 493 -12.43 -26.56 -36.86
C ALA A 493 -13.23 -27.72 -36.25
N LEU A 494 -12.91 -28.94 -36.68
CA LEU A 494 -13.46 -30.16 -36.10
C LEU A 494 -12.32 -30.92 -35.41
N ARG A 495 -12.52 -31.28 -34.14
CA ARG A 495 -11.56 -32.04 -33.33
C ARG A 495 -12.29 -33.06 -32.47
N ALA A 496 -11.62 -34.16 -32.13
CA ALA A 496 -12.12 -35.13 -31.17
C ALA A 496 -11.52 -34.81 -29.80
N PHE A 497 -12.33 -34.44 -28.81
CA PHE A 497 -11.79 -34.08 -27.50
C PHE A 497 -12.72 -34.42 -26.32
N GLN A 498 -12.12 -34.52 -25.13
CA GLN A 498 -12.82 -34.64 -23.85
C GLN A 498 -12.88 -33.27 -23.14
N PRO A 499 -13.86 -33.05 -22.24
CA PRO A 499 -14.97 -33.94 -21.92
C PRO A 499 -16.05 -33.94 -23.02
N VAL A 500 -16.67 -35.10 -23.29
CA VAL A 500 -17.76 -35.22 -24.28
C VAL A 500 -18.97 -34.33 -24.00
N THR A 501 -19.11 -33.81 -22.78
CA THR A 501 -20.19 -32.90 -22.38
C THR A 501 -20.05 -31.50 -22.99
N VAL A 502 -18.84 -31.10 -23.40
CA VAL A 502 -18.60 -29.81 -24.07
C VAL A 502 -18.79 -29.99 -25.58
N PRO A 503 -19.83 -29.40 -26.19
CA PRO A 503 -20.11 -29.60 -27.61
C PRO A 503 -19.23 -28.75 -28.53
N ALA A 504 -18.85 -27.54 -28.11
CA ALA A 504 -17.99 -26.67 -28.88
C ALA A 504 -17.15 -25.79 -27.95
N LEU A 505 -15.95 -25.46 -28.40
CA LEU A 505 -15.03 -24.54 -27.74
C LEU A 505 -14.84 -23.31 -28.62
N PHE A 506 -15.09 -22.13 -28.07
CA PHE A 506 -14.80 -20.87 -28.75
C PHE A 506 -13.44 -20.36 -28.29
N LEU A 507 -12.47 -20.34 -29.21
CA LEU A 507 -11.12 -19.84 -29.02
C LEU A 507 -11.01 -18.52 -29.77
N ASP A 508 -10.72 -17.43 -29.08
CA ASP A 508 -10.52 -16.15 -29.76
C ASP A 508 -9.02 -15.86 -29.89
N ASP A 509 -8.63 -15.37 -31.05
CA ASP A 509 -7.28 -14.89 -31.28
C ASP A 509 -7.22 -13.40 -30.91
N ARG A 510 -6.23 -13.00 -30.10
CA ARG A 510 -6.19 -11.65 -29.55
C ARG A 510 -5.63 -10.62 -30.52
N GLU A 511 -4.68 -10.97 -31.39
CA GLU A 511 -4.23 -10.07 -32.45
C GLU A 511 -5.42 -9.69 -33.34
N ALA A 512 -6.24 -10.70 -33.63
CA ALA A 512 -7.48 -10.53 -34.34
C ALA A 512 -8.48 -9.62 -33.62
N ARG A 513 -8.55 -9.69 -32.29
CA ARG A 513 -9.45 -8.86 -31.50
C ARG A 513 -8.99 -7.40 -31.46
N HIS A 514 -7.71 -7.12 -31.23
CA HIS A 514 -7.19 -5.75 -31.26
C HIS A 514 -7.36 -5.12 -32.65
N GLU A 515 -7.18 -5.90 -33.72
CA GLU A 515 -7.38 -5.44 -35.09
C GLU A 515 -8.87 -5.24 -35.42
N ARG A 516 -9.76 -6.11 -34.92
CA ARG A 516 -11.22 -5.97 -35.03
C ARG A 516 -11.77 -4.78 -34.23
N ASP A 517 -11.33 -4.59 -32.98
CA ASP A 517 -11.74 -3.47 -32.13
C ASP A 517 -11.24 -2.14 -32.71
N ARG A 518 -10.02 -2.12 -33.27
CA ARG A 518 -9.54 -1.00 -34.09
C ARG A 518 -10.43 -0.77 -35.32
N ALA A 519 -10.74 -1.82 -36.08
CA ALA A 519 -11.56 -1.71 -37.28
C ALA A 519 -12.98 -1.20 -36.97
N THR A 520 -13.60 -1.63 -35.87
CA THR A 520 -14.91 -1.13 -35.42
C THR A 520 -14.84 0.31 -34.90
N ALA A 521 -13.74 0.70 -34.23
CA ALA A 521 -13.51 2.09 -33.85
C ALA A 521 -13.25 2.99 -35.08
N GLU A 522 -12.59 2.46 -36.11
CA GLU A 522 -12.35 3.14 -37.39
C GLU A 522 -13.61 3.25 -38.25
N GLU A 523 -14.52 2.28 -38.22
CA GLU A 523 -15.86 2.36 -38.83
C GLU A 523 -16.75 3.46 -38.20
N SER A 524 -16.41 3.89 -36.98
CA SER A 524 -17.06 5.04 -36.31
C SER A 524 -16.37 6.39 -36.52
N ALA A 525 -15.26 6.43 -37.28
CA ALA A 525 -14.51 7.63 -37.62
C ALA A 525 -14.65 7.99 -39.12
N ASP A 526 -14.48 9.28 -39.44
CA ASP A 526 -14.75 9.88 -40.76
C ASP A 526 -14.22 9.08 -41.98
N SER A 527 -15.05 9.05 -43.03
CA SER A 527 -14.94 8.24 -44.26
C SER A 527 -13.70 8.47 -45.14
N LEU A 528 -12.81 9.40 -44.78
CA LEU A 528 -11.64 9.76 -45.59
C LEU A 528 -10.37 8.96 -45.24
N TRP A 529 -10.32 8.30 -44.08
CA TRP A 529 -9.17 7.49 -43.64
C TRP A 529 -9.30 6.00 -43.94
N THR A 530 -10.52 5.54 -44.24
CA THR A 530 -10.87 4.13 -44.47
C THR A 530 -10.20 3.55 -45.72
N ASP A 531 -10.05 4.38 -46.77
CA ASP A 531 -9.51 3.95 -48.07
C ASP A 531 -7.98 3.82 -48.09
N ILE A 532 -7.26 4.61 -47.28
CA ILE A 532 -5.79 4.61 -47.24
C ILE A 532 -5.26 3.48 -46.33
N LEU A 533 -5.97 3.15 -45.25
CA LEU A 533 -5.61 2.07 -44.33
C LEU A 533 -6.05 0.68 -44.82
N GLY A 534 -6.99 0.60 -45.76
CA GLY A 534 -7.41 -0.66 -46.39
C GLY A 534 -6.32 -1.36 -47.20
N ALA A 535 -5.30 -0.62 -47.66
CA ALA A 535 -4.25 -1.12 -48.56
C ALA A 535 -3.08 -1.86 -47.89
N LEU A 536 -3.03 -1.90 -46.55
CA LEU A 536 -1.98 -2.58 -45.77
C LEU A 536 -2.48 -3.83 -45.01
N ARG A 537 -3.69 -4.32 -45.32
CA ARG A 537 -4.31 -5.45 -44.62
C ARG A 537 -3.57 -6.77 -44.88
N GLY A 538 -2.88 -7.29 -43.87
CA GLY A 538 -2.71 -8.72 -43.71
C GLY A 538 -4.04 -9.37 -43.32
N THR A 539 -4.20 -10.68 -43.54
CA THR A 539 -5.33 -11.42 -42.97
C THR A 539 -5.17 -11.44 -41.45
N ALA A 540 -5.90 -10.57 -40.76
CA ALA A 540 -6.01 -10.65 -39.30
C ALA A 540 -6.43 -12.07 -38.92
N PRO A 541 -5.86 -12.67 -37.87
CA PRO A 541 -6.26 -14.00 -37.45
C PRO A 541 -7.78 -14.02 -37.18
N ARG A 542 -8.43 -15.18 -37.22
CA ARG A 542 -9.88 -15.26 -37.01
C ARG A 542 -10.15 -16.02 -35.72
N ALA A 543 -11.22 -15.65 -35.02
CA ALA A 543 -11.70 -16.46 -33.91
C ALA A 543 -12.01 -17.86 -34.44
N ARG A 544 -11.91 -18.89 -33.61
CA ARG A 544 -12.10 -20.27 -34.02
C ARG A 544 -13.12 -20.96 -33.12
N LEU A 545 -14.19 -21.45 -33.74
CA LEU A 545 -15.10 -22.41 -33.12
C LEU A 545 -14.58 -23.82 -33.39
N VAL A 546 -14.17 -24.52 -32.35
CA VAL A 546 -13.77 -25.93 -32.42
C VAL A 546 -14.95 -26.80 -32.01
N LEU A 547 -15.52 -27.53 -32.97
CA LEU A 547 -16.61 -28.48 -32.75
C LEU A 547 -16.07 -29.79 -32.19
N ASN A 548 -16.68 -30.31 -31.13
CA ASN A 548 -16.29 -31.57 -30.51
C ASN A 548 -16.93 -32.76 -31.24
N HIS A 549 -16.16 -33.46 -32.07
CA HIS A 549 -16.61 -34.66 -32.76
C HIS A 549 -17.04 -35.77 -31.80
N ASN A 550 -16.49 -35.85 -30.58
CA ASN A 550 -16.88 -36.87 -29.60
C ASN A 550 -18.23 -36.57 -28.92
N ASN A 551 -18.73 -35.34 -29.03
CA ASN A 551 -20.01 -34.96 -28.44
C ASN A 551 -21.19 -35.54 -29.26
N PRO A 552 -22.13 -36.27 -28.64
CA PRO A 552 -23.26 -36.88 -29.36
C PRO A 552 -24.20 -35.87 -30.04
N LEU A 553 -24.37 -34.67 -29.48
CA LEU A 553 -25.19 -33.62 -30.09
C LEU A 553 -24.54 -33.10 -31.36
N VAL A 554 -23.22 -32.86 -31.35
CA VAL A 554 -22.49 -32.43 -32.55
C VAL A 554 -22.58 -33.46 -33.65
N ARG A 555 -22.44 -34.76 -33.33
CA ARG A 555 -22.61 -35.84 -34.32
C ARG A 555 -24.02 -35.87 -34.93
N ARG A 556 -25.06 -35.64 -34.12
CA ARG A 556 -26.45 -35.58 -34.62
C ARG A 556 -26.67 -34.35 -35.50
N ILE A 557 -26.17 -33.18 -35.09
CA ILE A 557 -26.26 -31.94 -35.88
C ILE A 557 -25.53 -32.12 -37.22
N ALA A 558 -24.36 -32.75 -37.21
CA ALA A 558 -23.57 -32.98 -38.41
C ALA A 558 -24.22 -33.94 -39.42
N ALA A 559 -25.20 -34.74 -38.98
CA ALA A 559 -26.00 -35.64 -39.82
C ALA A 559 -27.29 -34.99 -40.35
N VAL A 560 -27.59 -33.74 -40.01
CA VAL A 560 -28.78 -33.03 -40.50
C VAL A 560 -28.59 -32.71 -41.99
N ALA A 561 -29.50 -33.19 -42.82
CA ALA A 561 -29.46 -32.98 -44.27
C ALA A 561 -29.89 -31.57 -44.70
N ASP A 562 -30.77 -30.92 -43.94
CA ASP A 562 -31.25 -29.56 -44.22
C ASP A 562 -30.17 -28.50 -43.86
N PRO A 563 -29.62 -27.77 -44.84
CA PRO A 563 -28.55 -26.80 -44.58
C PRO A 563 -28.99 -25.58 -43.76
N GLY A 564 -30.30 -25.27 -43.75
CA GLY A 564 -30.88 -24.22 -42.94
C GLY A 564 -30.83 -24.59 -41.46
N LEU A 565 -31.40 -25.74 -41.11
CA LEU A 565 -31.40 -26.28 -39.75
C LEU A 565 -29.98 -26.56 -39.23
N ALA A 566 -29.12 -27.16 -40.07
CA ALA A 566 -27.72 -27.39 -39.71
C ALA A 566 -26.99 -26.07 -39.41
N GLY A 567 -27.22 -25.03 -40.22
CA GLY A 567 -26.66 -23.70 -40.00
C GLY A 567 -27.14 -23.05 -38.70
N THR A 568 -28.45 -23.08 -38.44
CA THR A 568 -29.04 -22.56 -37.19
C THR A 568 -28.53 -23.30 -35.95
N ALA A 569 -28.34 -24.61 -36.06
CA ALA A 569 -27.77 -25.42 -34.98
C ALA A 569 -26.30 -25.05 -34.72
N VAL A 570 -25.49 -24.80 -35.75
CA VAL A 570 -24.10 -24.31 -35.61
C VAL A 570 -24.06 -22.92 -34.98
N GLU A 571 -24.92 -21.99 -35.41
CA GLU A 571 -25.05 -20.66 -34.78
C GLU A 571 -25.42 -20.78 -33.28
N SER A 572 -26.26 -21.76 -32.93
CA SER A 572 -26.62 -22.04 -31.54
C SER A 572 -25.45 -22.61 -30.74
N LEU A 573 -24.65 -23.51 -31.32
CA LEU A 573 -23.41 -24.01 -30.70
C LEU A 573 -22.38 -22.90 -30.51
N TYR A 574 -22.23 -22.02 -31.50
CA TYR A 574 -21.40 -20.81 -31.41
C TYR A 574 -21.86 -19.91 -30.26
N GLY A 575 -23.15 -19.59 -30.22
CA GLY A 575 -23.73 -18.76 -29.17
C GLY A 575 -23.60 -19.38 -27.78
N GLN A 576 -23.78 -20.70 -27.65
CA GLN A 576 -23.56 -21.42 -26.40
C GLN A 576 -22.08 -21.35 -25.98
N ALA A 577 -21.14 -21.56 -26.91
CA ALA A 577 -19.71 -21.47 -26.63
C ALA A 577 -19.28 -20.05 -26.23
N LEU A 578 -19.89 -19.01 -26.84
CA LEU A 578 -19.74 -17.61 -26.42
C LEU A 578 -20.26 -17.36 -25.01
N LEU A 579 -21.45 -17.85 -24.68
CA LEU A 579 -22.02 -17.73 -23.32
C LEU A 579 -21.12 -18.42 -22.28
N MET A 580 -20.58 -19.58 -22.62
CA MET A 580 -19.63 -20.31 -21.77
C MET A 580 -18.29 -19.58 -21.60
N SER A 581 -17.94 -18.66 -22.51
CA SER A 581 -16.76 -17.80 -22.33
C SER A 581 -16.95 -16.71 -21.27
N GLN A 582 -18.16 -16.54 -20.72
CA GLN A 582 -18.53 -15.53 -19.71
C GLN A 582 -18.16 -14.08 -20.09
N ARG A 583 -17.95 -13.83 -21.38
CA ARG A 583 -17.68 -12.49 -21.93
C ARG A 583 -18.98 -11.70 -22.14
N PRO A 584 -18.95 -10.36 -22.05
CA PRO A 584 -20.08 -9.53 -22.46
C PRO A 584 -20.45 -9.79 -23.93
N LEU A 585 -21.71 -10.12 -24.18
CA LEU A 585 -22.20 -10.33 -25.54
C LEU A 585 -22.34 -8.99 -26.26
N ARG A 586 -21.92 -8.93 -27.52
CA ARG A 586 -22.24 -7.78 -28.38
C ARG A 586 -23.74 -7.79 -28.73
N PRO A 587 -24.33 -6.64 -29.07
CA PRO A 587 -25.72 -6.59 -29.55
C PRO A 587 -25.99 -7.52 -30.74
N SER A 588 -25.01 -7.68 -31.64
CA SER A 588 -25.06 -8.61 -32.77
C SER A 588 -25.05 -10.08 -32.32
N ASP A 589 -24.20 -10.44 -31.35
CA ASP A 589 -24.14 -11.82 -30.83
C ASP A 589 -25.42 -12.18 -30.07
N ALA A 590 -25.96 -11.25 -29.28
CA ALA A 590 -27.23 -11.43 -28.57
C ALA A 590 -28.41 -11.59 -29.54
N SER A 591 -28.43 -10.78 -30.61
CA SER A 591 -29.45 -10.88 -31.67
C SER A 591 -29.36 -12.22 -32.40
N LEU A 592 -28.14 -12.68 -32.69
CA LEU A 592 -27.89 -13.98 -33.33
C LEU A 592 -28.34 -15.14 -32.44
N LEU A 593 -27.99 -15.11 -31.15
CA LEU A 593 -28.44 -16.10 -30.15
C LEU A 593 -29.96 -16.20 -30.11
N ASN A 594 -30.65 -15.06 -30.04
CA ASN A 594 -32.11 -15.04 -30.00
C ASN A 594 -32.73 -15.56 -31.30
N ARG A 595 -32.20 -15.12 -32.46
CA ARG A 595 -32.65 -15.61 -33.77
C ARG A 595 -32.43 -17.11 -33.94
N ALA A 596 -31.27 -17.62 -33.54
CA ALA A 596 -30.93 -19.03 -33.66
C ALA A 596 -31.84 -19.88 -32.75
N PHE A 597 -32.08 -19.42 -31.52
CA PHE A 597 -33.00 -20.07 -30.59
C PHE A 597 -34.45 -20.10 -31.11
N LEU A 598 -34.97 -18.97 -31.57
CA LEU A 598 -36.30 -18.88 -32.17
C LEU A 598 -36.41 -19.78 -33.42
N GLY A 599 -35.39 -19.79 -34.27
CA GLY A 599 -35.34 -20.66 -35.45
C GLY A 599 -35.40 -22.15 -35.08
N LEU A 600 -34.68 -22.58 -34.04
CA LEU A 600 -34.78 -23.97 -33.55
C LEU A 600 -36.20 -24.29 -33.02
N LEU A 601 -36.87 -23.34 -32.35
CA LEU A 601 -38.25 -23.51 -31.88
C LEU A 601 -39.27 -23.57 -33.03
N GLU A 602 -39.09 -22.75 -34.06
CA GLU A 602 -39.92 -22.79 -35.28
C GLU A 602 -39.83 -24.16 -35.95
N TRP A 603 -38.61 -24.69 -36.10
CA TRP A 603 -38.39 -26.04 -36.62
C TRP A 603 -39.00 -27.14 -35.72
N ALA A 604 -38.88 -27.02 -34.40
CA ALA A 604 -39.46 -27.98 -33.46
C ALA A 604 -41.01 -27.99 -33.48
N THR A 605 -41.63 -26.85 -33.82
CA THR A 605 -43.09 -26.68 -33.83
C THR A 605 -43.74 -26.93 -35.19
N HIS A 606 -42.98 -26.88 -36.30
CA HIS A 606 -43.48 -27.18 -37.65
C HIS A 606 -43.58 -28.68 -37.98
N ALA A 607 -42.96 -29.56 -37.18
CA ALA A 607 -43.02 -31.01 -37.38
C ALA A 607 -44.41 -31.65 -37.06
N THR A 608 -45.42 -30.85 -36.69
CA THR A 608 -46.75 -31.34 -36.24
C THR A 608 -47.94 -30.92 -37.13
N ALA A 609 -47.77 -30.73 -38.44
CA ALA A 609 -48.89 -30.62 -39.38
C ALA A 609 -49.07 -31.94 -40.17
N PRO A 610 -50.19 -32.69 -40.01
CA PRO A 610 -50.39 -33.92 -40.76
C PRO A 610 -50.69 -33.62 -42.24
N ALA A 611 -50.06 -34.40 -43.12
CA ALA A 611 -50.31 -34.42 -44.55
C ALA A 611 -51.80 -34.72 -44.83
N ARG A 612 -52.51 -33.76 -45.45
CA ARG A 612 -53.82 -34.02 -46.04
C ARG A 612 -53.63 -34.92 -47.25
N ALA A 613 -54.15 -36.14 -47.14
CA ALA A 613 -54.19 -37.13 -48.21
C ALA A 613 -54.88 -36.56 -49.46
N ALA A 614 -54.17 -36.60 -50.58
CA ALA A 614 -54.76 -36.56 -51.90
C ALA A 614 -55.17 -37.98 -52.29
N THR A 615 -56.46 -38.18 -52.51
CA THR A 615 -56.98 -39.23 -53.39
C THR A 615 -58.10 -38.61 -54.22
N GLU A 616 -57.77 -38.44 -55.52
CA GLU A 616 -58.64 -38.54 -56.70
C GLU A 616 -59.62 -39.75 -56.54
N GLU A 617 -60.78 -39.89 -57.19
CA GLU A 617 -61.34 -39.38 -58.44
C GLU A 617 -62.82 -39.87 -58.51
N ASP A 618 -63.63 -39.18 -59.31
CA ASP A 618 -64.70 -39.68 -60.20
C ASP A 618 -65.90 -40.58 -59.76
N ASP A 619 -67.08 -40.06 -60.15
CA ASP A 619 -68.17 -40.71 -60.92
C ASP A 619 -69.09 -41.75 -60.23
N LYS A 620 -70.12 -41.25 -59.51
CA LYS A 620 -71.58 -41.51 -59.75
C LYS A 620 -72.48 -40.95 -58.66
#